data_AF-A0A3D2KPM0-F1
#
_entry.id   AF-A0A3D2KPM0-F1
#
_cell.length_a   1.000
_cell.length_b   1.000
_cell.length_c   1.000
_cell.angle_alpha   90.00
_cell.angle_beta   90.00
_cell.angle_gamma   90.00
#
_symmetry.space_group_name_H-M   'P 1'
#
loop_
_entity.id
_entity.type
_entity.pdbx_description
1 polymer ?
#
loop_
_entity_poly.entity_id
_entity_poly.type
_entity_poly.pdbx_seq_one_letter_code
_entity_poly.pdbx_strand_id
1 'polypeptide(L)'
;KGYQITQYDRPLATGGYIDIETDDGVRRIRIRRLHLEEDTGKSFHVEDGDCSLVDYNRAGVPLIEIVSEPDCRSPAEGRAYLEELRSILEYAGVSDVRMEEGSMRCEPNVSVR
;
A
#
# COMPACT_ATOMS: atom_id res chain seq x y z
N LYS A 1 -15.34 12.16 -11.67
CA LYS A 1 -14.73 13.34 -11.02
C LYS A 1 -13.56 13.92 -11.82
N GLY A 2 -12.73 13.09 -12.47
CA GLY A 2 -11.60 13.58 -13.28
C GLY A 2 -10.38 13.98 -12.44
N TYR A 3 -10.45 13.74 -11.13
CA TYR A 3 -9.37 13.86 -10.15
C TYR A 3 -9.66 12.89 -8.99
N GLN A 4 -8.64 12.59 -8.20
CA GLN A 4 -8.70 11.77 -6.99
C GLN A 4 -8.46 12.67 -5.77
N ILE A 5 -9.28 12.55 -4.74
CA ILE A 5 -9.06 13.22 -3.45
C ILE A 5 -7.93 12.48 -2.71
N THR A 6 -6.86 13.19 -2.40
CA THR A 6 -5.68 12.69 -1.66
C THR A 6 -5.03 13.83 -0.87
N GLN A 7 -4.02 13.53 -0.06
CA GLN A 7 -3.26 14.52 0.71
C GLN A 7 -1.84 14.64 0.15
N TYR A 8 -1.49 15.73 -0.53
CA TYR A 8 -0.17 15.87 -1.15
C TYR A 8 0.90 16.39 -0.17
N ASP A 9 0.92 17.70 0.12
CA ASP A 9 1.96 18.34 0.94
C ASP A 9 1.81 18.12 2.44
N ARG A 10 0.60 17.79 2.90
CA ARG A 10 0.24 17.64 4.32
C ARG A 10 -0.38 16.26 4.56
N PRO A 11 0.44 15.19 4.56
CA PRO A 11 -0.03 13.85 4.89
C PRO A 11 -0.52 13.78 6.34
N LEU A 12 -1.34 12.78 6.63
CA LEU A 12 -1.90 12.56 7.97
C LEU A 12 -0.82 12.30 9.03
N ALA A 13 0.22 11.53 8.68
CA ALA A 13 1.35 11.24 9.57
C ALA A 13 2.68 11.16 8.81
N THR A 14 3.79 11.46 9.49
CA THR A 14 5.16 11.41 8.97
C THR A 14 6.15 10.92 10.02
N GLY A 15 7.32 10.44 9.59
CA GLY A 15 8.45 10.14 10.48
C GLY A 15 8.27 8.91 11.38
N GLY A 16 7.52 7.90 10.91
CA GLY A 16 7.32 6.63 11.62
C GLY A 16 8.39 5.58 11.29
N TYR A 17 8.23 4.38 11.81
CA TYR A 17 9.04 3.22 11.47
C TYR A 17 8.34 1.91 11.86
N ILE A 18 8.80 0.81 11.29
CA ILE A 18 8.46 -0.58 11.67
C ILE A 18 9.77 -1.33 11.88
N ASP A 19 9.86 -2.07 12.98
CA ASP A 19 10.98 -2.97 13.25
C ASP A 19 10.64 -4.36 12.68
N ILE A 20 11.55 -4.96 11.91
CA ILE A 20 11.41 -6.28 11.30
C ILE A 20 12.47 -7.22 11.83
N GLU A 21 12.13 -8.50 11.96
CA GLU A 21 13.09 -9.56 12.29
C GLU A 21 13.81 -10.02 11.01
N THR A 22 15.14 -10.12 11.06
CA THR A 22 15.97 -10.68 9.99
C THR A 22 16.95 -11.70 10.57
N ASP A 23 17.63 -12.47 9.71
CA ASP A 23 18.67 -13.41 10.13
C ASP A 23 19.84 -12.72 10.86
N ASP A 24 20.08 -11.43 10.59
CA ASP A 24 21.10 -10.59 11.21
C ASP A 24 20.59 -9.84 12.46
N GLY A 25 19.33 -10.04 12.84
CA GLY A 25 18.66 -9.43 13.99
C GLY A 25 17.60 -8.39 13.63
N VAL A 26 17.18 -7.61 14.62
CA VAL A 26 16.14 -6.59 14.44
C VAL A 26 16.63 -5.44 13.56
N ARG A 27 15.88 -5.15 12.50
CA ARG A 27 16.17 -4.07 11.56
C ARG A 27 15.02 -3.07 11.52
N ARG A 28 15.34 -1.77 11.53
CA ARG A 28 14.34 -0.70 11.46
C ARG A 28 14.12 -0.23 10.02
N ILE A 29 12.89 -0.29 9.55
CA ILE A 29 12.44 0.27 8.27
C ILE A 29 11.66 1.55 8.54
N ARG A 30 12.14 2.69 8.04
CA ARG A 30 11.47 3.98 8.28
C ARG A 30 10.25 4.14 7.38
N ILE A 31 9.20 4.76 7.94
CA ILE A 31 8.00 5.20 7.21
C ILE A 31 8.15 6.71 6.95
N ARG A 32 8.19 7.06 5.66
CA ARG A 32 8.24 8.44 5.21
C ARG A 32 6.93 9.17 5.52
N ARG A 33 5.80 8.57 5.16
CA ARG A 33 4.46 9.17 5.28
C ARG A 33 3.35 8.12 5.29
N LEU A 34 2.23 8.49 5.89
CA LEU A 34 0.92 7.84 5.77
C LEU A 34 -0.09 8.91 5.41
N HIS A 35 -0.93 8.64 4.41
CA HIS A 35 -1.99 9.58 4.03
C HIS A 35 -3.27 8.89 3.60
N LEU A 36 -4.37 9.63 3.66
CA LEU A 36 -5.68 9.18 3.20
C LEU A 36 -5.87 9.52 1.73
N GLU A 37 -6.48 8.61 1.01
CA GLU A 37 -6.95 8.82 -0.36
C GLU A 37 -8.24 8.04 -0.61
N GLU A 38 -8.82 8.25 -1.79
CA GLU A 38 -9.97 7.48 -2.25
C GLU A 38 -9.58 6.48 -3.34
N ASP A 39 -10.18 5.30 -3.32
CA ASP A 39 -9.97 4.31 -4.37
C ASP A 39 -10.69 4.70 -5.67
N THR A 40 -10.21 4.12 -6.77
CA THR A 40 -10.76 4.32 -8.11
C THR A 40 -11.75 3.21 -8.49
N GLY A 41 -12.51 3.43 -9.56
CA GLY A 41 -13.36 2.40 -10.16
C GLY A 41 -12.52 1.33 -10.88
N LYS A 42 -13.15 0.20 -11.20
CA LYS A 42 -12.52 -0.90 -11.94
C LYS A 42 -12.89 -0.82 -13.42
N SER A 43 -11.93 -1.07 -14.30
CA SER A 43 -12.16 -1.22 -15.74
C SER A 43 -12.08 -2.70 -16.12
N PHE A 44 -12.98 -3.13 -17.01
CA PHE A 44 -13.02 -4.47 -17.57
C PHE A 44 -12.98 -4.37 -19.09
N HIS A 45 -12.02 -5.02 -19.72
CA HIS A 45 -12.00 -5.19 -21.17
C HIS A 45 -12.89 -6.35 -21.55
N VAL A 46 -13.81 -6.14 -22.50
CA VAL A 46 -14.68 -7.21 -23.00
C VAL A 46 -13.88 -8.02 -24.01
N GLU A 47 -13.78 -9.33 -23.80
CA GLU A 47 -13.15 -10.24 -24.75
C GLU A 47 -13.89 -10.16 -26.10
N ASP A 48 -13.14 -10.01 -27.20
CA ASP A 48 -13.65 -9.78 -28.56
C ASP A 48 -14.51 -8.51 -28.76
N GLY A 49 -14.45 -7.54 -27.84
CA GLY A 49 -15.14 -6.26 -27.96
C GLY A 49 -14.21 -5.06 -28.20
N ASP A 50 -14.69 -4.07 -28.95
CA ASP A 50 -13.96 -2.80 -29.20
C ASP A 50 -14.16 -1.77 -28.05
N CYS A 51 -14.62 -2.19 -26.88
CA CYS A 51 -14.95 -1.29 -25.78
C CYS A 51 -14.52 -1.83 -24.41
N SER A 52 -14.53 -0.95 -23.41
CA SER A 52 -14.26 -1.28 -22.01
C SER A 52 -15.45 -0.87 -21.15
N LEU A 53 -15.76 -1.70 -20.16
CA LEU A 53 -16.81 -1.44 -19.17
C LEU A 53 -16.17 -0.90 -17.89
N VAL A 54 -16.83 0.07 -17.26
CA VAL A 54 -16.34 0.68 -16.02
C VAL A 54 -17.33 0.40 -14.90
N ASP A 55 -16.84 -0.18 -13.80
CA ASP A 55 -17.58 -0.40 -12.55
C ASP A 55 -17.10 0.59 -11.48
N TYR A 56 -18.02 1.43 -11.00
CA TYR A 56 -17.75 2.43 -9.98
C TYR A 56 -18.09 2.00 -8.55
N ASN A 57 -18.51 0.75 -8.30
CA ASN A 57 -18.86 0.27 -6.95
C ASN A 57 -17.73 0.46 -5.92
N ARG A 58 -16.47 0.46 -6.38
CA ARG A 58 -15.28 0.66 -5.55
C ARG A 58 -14.82 2.13 -5.46
N ALA A 59 -15.32 3.01 -6.34
CA ALA A 59 -14.86 4.38 -6.39
C ALA A 59 -15.28 5.15 -5.13
N GLY A 60 -14.33 5.81 -4.46
CA GLY A 60 -14.59 6.54 -3.22
C GLY A 60 -14.41 5.72 -1.93
N VAL A 61 -14.09 4.42 -2.03
CA VAL A 61 -13.72 3.61 -0.86
C VAL A 61 -12.47 4.22 -0.19
N PRO A 62 -12.44 4.40 1.15
CA PRO A 62 -11.29 4.97 1.84
C PRO A 62 -10.04 4.08 1.71
N LEU A 63 -8.90 4.70 1.46
CA LEU A 63 -7.59 4.06 1.46
C LEU A 63 -6.61 4.81 2.36
N ILE A 64 -5.65 4.05 2.89
CA ILE A 64 -4.41 4.58 3.47
C ILE A 64 -3.24 4.19 2.58
N GLU A 65 -2.46 5.17 2.13
CA GLU A 65 -1.20 4.93 1.43
C GLU A 65 -0.04 5.17 2.38
N ILE A 66 0.75 4.10 2.61
CA ILE A 66 1.92 4.09 3.50
C ILE A 66 3.18 3.97 2.64
N VAL A 67 4.04 4.98 2.71
CA VAL A 67 5.28 5.05 1.93
C VAL A 67 6.46 4.87 2.87
N SER A 68 7.29 3.86 2.63
CA SER A 68 8.55 3.66 3.36
C SER A 68 9.68 4.52 2.80
N GLU A 69 10.72 4.74 3.59
CA GLU A 69 12.03 5.12 3.05
C GLU A 69 12.67 3.90 2.34
N PRO A 70 13.67 4.10 1.45
CA PRO A 70 14.34 3.01 0.71
C PRO A 70 15.35 2.25 1.60
N ASP A 71 14.87 1.77 2.74
CA ASP A 71 15.69 1.09 3.74
C ASP A 71 15.87 -0.39 3.42
N CYS A 72 14.85 -1.07 2.88
CA CYS A 72 14.91 -2.50 2.52
C CYS A 72 16.06 -2.78 1.53
N ARG A 73 16.90 -3.78 1.84
CA ARG A 73 18.09 -4.15 1.04
C ARG A 73 17.98 -5.51 0.37
N SER A 74 16.95 -6.28 0.68
CA SER A 74 16.72 -7.59 0.06
C SER A 74 15.23 -7.86 -0.13
N PRO A 75 14.85 -8.77 -1.04
CA PRO A 75 13.47 -9.24 -1.15
C PRO A 75 12.95 -9.86 0.16
N ALA A 76 13.82 -10.52 0.92
CA ALA A 76 13.46 -11.11 2.22
C ALA A 76 13.05 -10.04 3.24
N GLU A 77 13.80 -8.94 3.33
CA GLU A 77 13.42 -7.80 4.17
C GLU A 77 12.12 -7.14 3.69
N GLY A 78 11.91 -7.03 2.37
CA GLY A 78 10.66 -6.52 1.81
C GLY A 78 9.45 -7.36 2.22
N ARG A 79 9.59 -8.69 2.19
CA ARG A 79 8.55 -9.61 2.68
C ARG A 79 8.31 -9.43 4.18
N ALA A 80 9.36 -9.45 5.00
CA ALA A 80 9.25 -9.29 6.45
C ALA A 80 8.57 -7.95 6.82
N TYR A 81 8.90 -6.87 6.12
CA TYR A 81 8.24 -5.57 6.29
C TYR A 81 6.73 -5.61 5.99
N LEU A 82 6.34 -6.24 4.87
CA LEU A 82 4.92 -6.35 4.51
C LEU A 82 4.14 -7.26 5.47
N GLU A 83 4.76 -8.34 5.95
CA GLU A 83 4.16 -9.24 6.94
C GLU A 83 3.95 -8.54 8.29
N GLU A 84 4.94 -7.78 8.75
CA GLU A 84 4.82 -7.02 10.00
C GLU A 84 3.81 -5.87 9.87
N LEU A 85 3.84 -5.13 8.76
CA LEU A 85 2.84 -4.09 8.49
C LEU A 85 1.42 -4.66 8.46
N ARG A 86 1.23 -5.81 7.80
CA ARG A 86 -0.05 -6.52 7.76
C ARG A 86 -0.50 -6.89 9.17
N SER A 87 0.37 -7.48 9.98
CA SER A 87 0.10 -7.84 11.37
C SER A 87 -0.36 -6.62 12.17
N ILE A 88 0.37 -5.51 12.11
CA ILE A 88 0.03 -4.27 12.82
C ILE A 88 -1.37 -3.77 12.43
N LEU A 89 -1.69 -3.73 11.13
CA LEU A 89 -2.97 -3.23 10.64
C LEU A 89 -4.15 -4.16 11.00
N GLU A 90 -3.94 -5.48 10.93
CA GLU A 90 -4.93 -6.48 11.31
C GLU A 90 -5.24 -6.39 12.82
N TYR A 91 -4.20 -6.33 13.66
CA TYR A 91 -4.36 -6.19 15.11
C TYR A 91 -4.98 -4.85 15.52
N ALA A 92 -4.71 -3.77 14.77
CA ALA A 92 -5.36 -2.48 14.98
C ALA A 92 -6.85 -2.47 14.58
N GLY A 93 -7.31 -3.48 13.83
CA GLY A 93 -8.70 -3.60 13.38
C GLY A 93 -9.12 -2.55 12.36
N VAL A 94 -8.16 -2.01 11.58
CA VAL A 94 -8.43 -0.91 10.62
C VAL A 94 -8.63 -1.40 9.18
N SER A 95 -8.26 -2.65 8.87
CA SER A 95 -8.45 -3.27 7.56
C SER A 95 -8.33 -4.80 7.69
N ASP A 96 -9.00 -5.55 6.81
CA ASP A 96 -8.85 -7.00 6.70
C ASP A 96 -7.49 -7.43 6.10
N VAL A 97 -6.78 -6.49 5.45
CA VAL A 97 -5.41 -6.63 4.91
C VAL A 97 -5.13 -7.95 4.17
N ARG A 98 -6.05 -8.35 3.30
CA ARG A 98 -5.98 -9.52 2.42
C ARG A 98 -5.54 -9.10 1.02
N MET A 99 -4.42 -9.62 0.56
CA MET A 99 -3.90 -9.30 -0.77
C MET A 99 -4.75 -9.95 -1.86
N GLU A 100 -5.27 -11.15 -1.62
CA GLU A 100 -6.11 -11.93 -2.52
C GLU A 100 -7.47 -11.27 -2.80
N GLU A 101 -7.99 -10.50 -1.84
CA GLU A 101 -9.22 -9.70 -1.98
C GLU A 101 -8.92 -8.26 -2.44
N GLY A 102 -7.65 -7.88 -2.50
CA GLY A 102 -7.19 -6.55 -2.92
C GLY A 102 -7.45 -5.45 -1.89
N SER A 103 -7.57 -5.80 -0.61
CA SER A 103 -7.63 -4.86 0.53
C SER A 103 -6.24 -4.49 1.07
N MET A 104 -5.19 -5.16 0.58
CA MET A 104 -3.79 -4.72 0.69
C MET A 104 -3.14 -4.78 -0.70
N ARG A 105 -2.36 -3.75 -1.03
CA ARG A 105 -1.60 -3.61 -2.28
C ARG A 105 -0.19 -3.13 -1.96
N CYS A 106 0.79 -3.50 -2.78
CA CYS A 106 2.17 -3.04 -2.63
C CYS A 106 2.80 -2.81 -4.01
N GLU A 107 3.42 -1.65 -4.18
CA GLU A 107 4.20 -1.30 -5.37
C GLU A 107 5.68 -1.11 -4.96
N PRO A 108 6.55 -2.10 -5.19
CA PRO A 108 7.95 -2.01 -4.81
C PRO A 108 8.74 -1.11 -5.76
N ASN A 109 9.58 -0.25 -5.20
CA ASN A 109 10.55 0.55 -5.95
C ASN A 109 11.95 -0.03 -5.74
N VAL A 110 12.61 -0.48 -6.82
CA VAL A 110 13.93 -1.13 -6.75
C VAL A 110 14.93 -0.40 -7.63
N SER A 111 16.10 -0.13 -7.07
CA SER A 111 17.26 0.41 -7.79
C SER A 111 18.48 -0.42 -7.42
N VAL A 112 19.25 -0.83 -8.42
CA VAL A 112 20.49 -1.59 -8.25
C VAL A 112 21.67 -0.63 -8.40
N ARG A 113 22.62 -0.67 -7.46
CA ARG A 113 23.83 0.14 -7.47
C ARG A 113 25.06 -0.73 -7.64
#